data_AF-A0A0L8K4F6-F1
#
_entry.id   AF-A0A0L8K4F6-F1
#
_cell.length_a   1.000
_cell.length_b   1.000
_cell.length_c   1.000
_cell.angle_alpha   90.00
_cell.angle_beta   90.00
_cell.angle_gamma   90.00
#
_symmetry.space_group_name_H-M   'P 1'
#
loop_
_entity.id
_entity.type
_entity.pdbx_description
1 polymer ?
#
loop_
_entity_poly.entity_id
_entity_poly.type
_entity_poly.pdbx_seq_one_letter_code
_entity_poly.pdbx_strand_id
1 'polypeptide(L)'
;VADEAQNIKTAHAVWAQRLRSLNSHARFALTGTPVSNTLEDLWALLDWTTPGLLGDLNSFRATYQSAPHAAGPRSGKTRTTTQPAIALEDLIRPFVLRRTKSE
;
A
#
# COMPACT_ATOMS: atom_id res chain seq x y z
N VAL A 1 12.98 -2.06 9.60
CA VAL A 1 11.85 -1.10 9.67
C VAL A 1 12.22 0.10 8.81
N ALA A 2 11.34 0.57 7.93
CA ALA A 2 11.51 1.80 7.17
C ALA A 2 10.54 2.85 7.70
N ASP A 3 11.07 3.99 8.14
CA ASP A 3 10.29 5.14 8.57
C ASP A 3 10.08 6.11 7.40
N GLU A 4 9.03 6.93 7.48
CA GLU A 4 8.60 7.83 6.40
C GLU A 4 8.50 7.12 5.05
N ALA A 5 7.82 5.96 5.07
CA ALA A 5 7.72 5.04 3.96
C ALA A 5 7.00 5.64 2.73
N GLN A 6 6.38 6.81 2.85
CA GLN A 6 5.95 7.60 1.69
C GLN A 6 7.11 8.03 0.80
N ASN A 7 8.36 7.92 1.24
CA ASN A 7 9.47 8.06 0.32
C ASN A 7 9.45 6.89 -0.68
N ILE A 8 9.00 5.65 -0.31
CA ILE A 8 9.15 4.34 -1.04
C ILE A 8 8.31 4.28 -2.32
N LYS A 9 7.49 5.29 -2.54
CA LYS A 9 6.57 5.48 -3.65
C LYS A 9 7.18 5.23 -5.03
N THR A 10 8.44 5.59 -5.23
CA THR A 10 9.09 5.33 -6.51
C THR A 10 9.78 3.97 -6.48
N ALA A 11 9.08 2.93 -6.94
CA ALA A 11 9.63 1.57 -7.08
C ALA A 11 10.96 1.53 -7.87
N HIS A 12 11.17 2.50 -8.78
CA HIS A 12 12.39 2.64 -9.58
C HIS A 12 13.52 3.44 -8.91
N ALA A 13 13.29 4.05 -7.75
CA ALA A 13 14.33 4.83 -7.12
C ALA A 13 15.44 3.94 -6.56
N VAL A 14 16.69 4.38 -6.72
CA VAL A 14 17.91 3.63 -6.35
C VAL A 14 17.85 3.14 -4.90
N TRP A 15 17.31 3.95 -4.01
CA TRP A 15 17.26 3.63 -2.60
C TRP A 15 16.15 2.59 -2.28
N ALA A 16 15.05 2.53 -3.05
CA ALA A 16 14.04 1.47 -2.95
C ALA A 16 14.61 0.10 -3.38
N GLN A 17 15.44 0.09 -4.42
CA GLN A 17 16.17 -1.10 -4.84
C GLN A 17 17.14 -1.59 -3.75
N ARG A 18 17.87 -0.66 -3.11
CA ARG A 18 18.76 -1.00 -1.97
C ARG A 18 17.99 -1.52 -0.76
N LEU A 19 16.82 -0.97 -0.46
CA LEU A 19 15.96 -1.48 0.61
C LEU A 19 15.48 -2.91 0.34
N ARG A 20 15.25 -3.27 -0.93
CA ARG A 20 14.89 -4.64 -1.34
C ARG A 20 16.07 -5.61 -1.21
N SER A 21 17.31 -5.14 -1.38
CA SER A 21 18.50 -5.98 -1.23
C SER A 21 18.89 -6.26 0.23
N LEU A 22 18.22 -5.63 1.19
CA LEU A 22 18.45 -5.91 2.60
C LEU A 22 17.82 -7.25 2.98
N ASN A 23 18.66 -8.17 3.46
CA ASN A 23 18.22 -9.44 4.04
C ASN A 23 17.56 -9.17 5.39
N SER A 24 16.30 -9.56 5.53
CA SER A 24 15.50 -9.34 6.74
C SER A 24 14.45 -10.42 6.88
N HIS A 25 14.27 -10.96 8.08
CA HIS A 25 13.20 -11.92 8.38
C HIS A 25 11.81 -11.27 8.41
N ALA A 26 11.72 -9.99 8.76
CA ALA A 26 10.50 -9.21 8.80
C ALA A 26 10.76 -7.76 8.38
N ARG A 27 9.76 -7.14 7.73
CA ARG A 27 9.83 -5.77 7.23
C ARG A 27 8.58 -5.02 7.65
N PHE A 28 8.77 -3.82 8.18
CA PHE A 28 7.70 -2.93 8.59
C PHE A 28 7.92 -1.58 7.92
N ALA A 29 6.87 -1.03 7.33
CA ALA A 29 6.83 0.31 6.77
C ALA A 29 5.94 1.18 7.66
N LEU A 30 6.51 2.28 8.15
CA LEU A 30 5.79 3.28 8.95
C LEU A 30 5.54 4.50 8.07
N THR A 31 4.29 4.97 8.00
CA THR A 31 3.91 6.16 7.23
C THR A 31 2.94 6.99 8.04
N GLY A 32 3.23 8.29 8.16
CA GLY A 32 2.31 9.26 8.77
C GLY A 32 1.16 9.67 7.85
N THR A 33 1.31 9.45 6.54
CA THR A 33 0.22 9.65 5.58
C THR A 33 -0.67 8.41 5.53
N PRO A 34 -2.00 8.55 5.41
CA PRO A 34 -2.99 7.48 5.64
C PRO A 34 -2.99 6.33 4.62
N VAL A 35 -1.85 6.06 3.98
CA VAL A 35 -1.55 4.98 3.03
C VAL A 35 -1.71 5.44 1.59
N SER A 36 -0.75 6.28 1.19
CA SER A 36 -0.31 6.44 -0.20
C SER A 36 -1.29 7.16 -1.16
N ASN A 37 -0.78 8.02 -2.03
CA ASN A 37 -1.65 8.85 -2.86
C ASN A 37 -2.16 8.10 -4.11
N THR A 38 -1.58 6.93 -4.42
CA THR A 38 -1.85 6.15 -5.64
C THR A 38 -1.92 4.65 -5.32
N LEU A 39 -2.50 3.84 -6.21
CA LEU A 39 -2.52 2.38 -6.04
C LEU A 39 -1.13 1.78 -6.16
N GLU A 40 -0.28 2.40 -6.99
CA GLU A 40 1.10 2.02 -7.24
C GLU A 40 1.96 2.22 -5.99
N ASP A 41 1.75 3.30 -5.23
CA ASP A 41 2.44 3.54 -3.98
C ASP A 41 2.08 2.46 -2.93
N LEU A 42 0.78 2.12 -2.82
CA LEU A 42 0.29 1.05 -1.96
C LEU A 42 0.92 -0.30 -2.35
N TRP A 43 0.94 -0.61 -3.66
CA TRP A 43 1.58 -1.80 -4.18
C TRP A 43 3.07 -1.84 -3.82
N ALA A 44 3.80 -0.73 -4.01
CA ALA A 44 5.23 -0.66 -3.73
C ALA A 44 5.55 -0.91 -2.25
N LEU A 45 4.71 -0.41 -1.33
CA LEU A 45 4.84 -0.66 0.11
C LEU A 45 4.61 -2.12 0.45
N LEU A 46 3.50 -2.70 -0.02
CA LEU A 46 3.11 -4.07 0.29
C LEU A 46 4.02 -5.09 -0.39
N ASP A 47 4.51 -4.82 -1.59
CA ASP A 47 5.49 -5.67 -2.27
C ASP A 47 6.84 -5.66 -1.54
N TRP A 48 7.21 -4.57 -0.87
CA TRP A 48 8.41 -4.54 -0.04
C TRP A 48 8.22 -5.27 1.30
N THR A 49 7.12 -5.00 2.02
CA THR A 49 6.87 -5.59 3.35
C THR A 49 6.45 -7.05 3.29
N THR A 50 5.63 -7.41 2.29
CA THR A 50 5.04 -8.73 2.09
C THR A 50 5.20 -9.16 0.62
N PRO A 51 6.43 -9.46 0.16
CA PRO A 51 6.68 -9.82 -1.23
C PRO A 51 5.81 -10.98 -1.70
N GLY A 52 5.23 -10.85 -2.90
CA GLY A 52 4.39 -11.87 -3.53
C GLY A 52 2.90 -11.82 -3.17
N LEU A 53 2.48 -11.00 -2.20
CA LEU A 53 1.06 -10.86 -1.81
C LEU A 53 0.17 -10.39 -2.97
N LEU A 54 0.65 -9.42 -3.75
CA LEU A 54 -0.13 -8.72 -4.77
C LEU A 54 0.22 -9.13 -6.21
N GLY A 55 1.21 -10.01 -6.39
CA GLY A 55 1.79 -10.31 -7.69
C GLY A 55 2.58 -9.14 -8.30
N ASP A 56 2.86 -9.22 -9.59
CA ASP A 56 3.56 -8.16 -10.32
C ASP A 56 2.68 -6.91 -10.50
N LEU A 57 3.33 -5.76 -10.70
CA LEU A 57 2.66 -4.46 -10.80
C LEU A 57 1.66 -4.38 -11.95
N ASN A 58 1.92 -5.04 -13.09
CA ASN A 58 1.05 -4.95 -14.26
C ASN A 58 -0.25 -5.73 -14.02
N SER A 59 -0.13 -6.94 -13.48
CA SER A 59 -1.28 -7.75 -13.07
C SER A 59 -2.11 -7.04 -12.00
N PHE A 60 -1.45 -6.52 -10.96
CA PHE A 60 -2.11 -5.73 -9.92
C PHE A 60 -2.88 -4.55 -10.50
N ARG A 61 -2.26 -3.78 -11.39
CA ARG A 61 -2.90 -2.63 -12.05
C ARG A 61 -4.11 -3.06 -12.87
N ALA A 62 -4.01 -4.14 -13.64
CA ALA A 62 -5.13 -4.66 -14.43
C ALA A 62 -6.32 -5.08 -13.55
N THR A 63 -6.04 -5.73 -12.40
CA THR A 63 -7.08 -6.20 -11.46
C THR A 63 -7.75 -5.06 -10.70
N TYR A 64 -6.99 -4.04 -10.28
CA TYR A 64 -7.47 -3.00 -9.36
C TYR A 64 -7.59 -1.60 -9.98
N GLN A 65 -7.46 -1.43 -11.30
CA GLN A 65 -7.59 -0.13 -11.98
C GLN A 65 -8.87 0.65 -11.64
N SER A 66 -9.97 -0.06 -11.35
CA SER A 66 -11.27 0.53 -11.00
C SER A 66 -11.48 0.69 -9.49
N ALA A 67 -10.49 0.33 -8.67
CA ALA A 67 -10.53 0.51 -7.23
C ALA A 67 -10.18 1.98 -6.91
N PRO A 68 -11.09 2.77 -6.31
CA PRO A 68 -10.69 4.08 -5.80
C PRO A 68 -9.59 3.92 -4.74
N HIS A 69 -8.61 4.85 -4.72
CA HIS A 69 -7.43 4.82 -3.85
C HIS A 69 -7.76 4.28 -2.44
N ALA A 70 -7.26 3.10 -2.12
CA ALA A 70 -7.62 2.36 -0.92
C ALA A 70 -6.79 2.91 0.25
N ALA A 71 -7.42 3.80 1.03
CA ALA A 71 -7.18 4.12 2.45
C ALA A 71 -7.27 5.63 2.72
N GLY A 72 -8.48 6.10 2.95
CA GLY A 72 -8.76 7.44 3.48
C GLY A 72 -10.09 7.37 4.24
N PRO A 73 -10.20 7.99 5.43
CA PRO A 73 -11.44 7.89 6.19
C PRO A 73 -12.57 8.56 5.40
N ARG A 74 -13.78 8.03 5.61
CA ARG A 74 -15.12 8.50 5.21
C ARG A 74 -15.28 10.02 5.19
N SER A 75 -14.66 10.71 4.23
CA SER A 75 -14.97 12.11 3.96
C SER A 75 -16.24 12.13 3.15
N GLY A 76 -17.40 12.12 3.83
CA GLY A 76 -18.73 12.64 3.46
C GLY A 76 -19.25 12.60 2.01
N LYS A 77 -18.57 11.93 1.09
CA LYS A 77 -18.84 11.80 -0.33
C LYS A 77 -18.90 10.31 -0.56
N THR A 78 -20.09 9.86 -0.91
CA THR A 78 -20.43 8.49 -1.28
C THR A 78 -19.42 7.99 -2.31
N ARG A 79 -18.33 7.37 -1.85
CA ARG A 79 -17.42 6.63 -2.72
C ARG A 79 -18.22 5.41 -3.13
N THR A 80 -18.55 5.31 -4.42
CA THR A 80 -19.01 4.07 -5.02
C THR A 80 -17.88 3.05 -4.84
N THR A 81 -17.95 2.25 -3.77
CA THR A 81 -17.02 1.15 -3.53
C THR A 81 -17.27 0.11 -4.61
N THR A 82 -16.35 0.02 -5.57
CA THR A 82 -16.37 -1.00 -6.60
C THR A 82 -15.95 -2.35 -6.00
N GLN A 83 -16.43 -3.46 -6.56
CA GLN A 83 -16.07 -4.81 -6.10
C GLN A 83 -14.55 -5.03 -5.95
N PRO A 84 -13.68 -4.53 -6.87
CA PRO A 84 -12.24 -4.66 -6.73
C PRO A 84 -11.65 -3.91 -5.53
N ALA A 85 -12.23 -2.77 -5.13
CA ALA A 85 -11.73 -2.02 -3.97
C ALA A 85 -12.02 -2.72 -2.65
N ILE A 86 -13.21 -3.33 -2.52
CA ILE A 86 -13.56 -4.12 -1.33
C ILE A 86 -12.63 -5.33 -1.23
N ALA A 87 -12.45 -6.05 -2.35
CA ALA A 87 -11.54 -7.20 -2.40
C ALA A 87 -10.08 -6.81 -2.04
N LEU A 88 -9.62 -5.65 -2.51
CA LEU A 88 -8.29 -5.14 -2.14
C LEU A 88 -8.20 -4.79 -0.66
N GLU A 89 -9.19 -4.08 -0.12
CA GLU A 89 -9.22 -3.69 1.28
C GLU A 89 -9.21 -4.93 2.20
N ASP A 90 -10.03 -5.93 1.91
CA ASP A 90 -10.08 -7.19 2.66
C ASP A 90 -8.76 -7.96 2.59
N LEU A 91 -8.11 -7.97 1.43
CA LEU A 91 -6.81 -8.64 1.22
C LEU A 91 -5.68 -7.99 2.04
N ILE A 92 -5.64 -6.66 2.08
CA ILE A 92 -4.53 -5.92 2.71
C ILE A 92 -4.76 -5.65 4.20
N ARG A 93 -6.01 -5.73 4.68
CA ARG A 93 -6.39 -5.41 6.06
C ARG A 93 -5.53 -6.09 7.13
N PRO A 94 -5.13 -7.37 7.01
CA PRO A 94 -4.26 -8.02 8.01
C PRO A 94 -2.84 -7.43 8.08
N PHE A 95 -2.40 -6.74 7.03
CA PHE A 95 -1.04 -6.20 6.89
C PHE A 95 -0.97 -4.69 7.15
N VAL A 96 -2.11 -4.01 7.29
CA VAL A 96 -2.20 -2.56 7.49
C VAL A 96 -2.72 -2.26 8.88
N LEU A 97 -1.85 -1.73 9.72
CA LEU A 97 -2.23 -1.18 11.02
C LEU A 97 -2.37 0.34 10.90
N ARG A 98 -3.54 0.85 11.27
CA ARG A 98 -3.83 2.29 11.25
C ARG A 98 -4.48 2.70 12.55
N ARG A 99 -3.84 3.64 13.26
CA ARG A 99 -4.44 4.35 14.38
C ARG A 99 -5.06 5.66 13.89
N THR A 100 -6.28 5.96 14.34
CA THR A 100 -6.93 7.26 14.11
C THR A 100 -6.75 8.14 15.34
N LYS A 101 -6.65 9.46 15.15
CA LYS A 101 -6.45 10.43 16.25
C LYS A 101 -7.68 10.56 17.17
N SER A 102 -8.79 9.96 16.76
CA SER A 102 -10.06 9.94 17.49
C SER A 102 -10.09 8.92 18.64
N GLU A 103 -9.01 8.13 18.82
CA GLU A 103 -8.81 7.17 19.92
C GLU A 103 -7.37 7.21 20.49
#